data_AF-A0A815TS44-F1
#
_entry.id   AF-A0A815TS44-F1
#
_cell.length_a   1.000
_cell.length_b   1.000
_cell.length_c   1.000
_cell.angle_alpha   90.00
_cell.angle_beta   90.00
_cell.angle_gamma   90.00
#
_symmetry.space_group_name_H-M   'P 1'
#
loop_
_entity.id
_entity.type
_entity.pdbx_description
1 polymer ?
#
loop_
_entity_poly.entity_id
_entity_poly.type
_entity_poly.pdbx_seq_one_letter_code
_entity_poly.pdbx_strand_id
1 'polypeptide(L)'
;SISHPLSSFDTSSSDLTSIGTTDEGYDGSSITSASTIIHGACLTLSDHDRIHVFMNEFVTKGLLLWVETNLKTFNEQITSRRGLTKFFSMPKKLFGSSTTTAKNVPSTSSTNLTNDSIEIRRAGDLAFLFQNYEFAYNNYYAAKRDLSRDQAPTF
;
A
#
# COMPACT_ATOMS: atom_id res chain seq x y z
N SER A 1 27.13 -8.79 -12.05
CA SER A 1 26.56 -7.48 -11.70
C SER A 1 25.16 -7.44 -12.27
N ILE A 2 24.13 -7.46 -11.42
CA ILE A 2 22.72 -7.42 -11.85
C ILE A 2 22.31 -5.95 -11.79
N SER A 3 21.91 -5.37 -12.93
CA SER A 3 21.46 -3.99 -13.02
C SER A 3 20.09 -3.82 -12.36
N HIS A 4 19.94 -2.73 -11.59
CA HIS A 4 18.78 -2.43 -10.78
C HIS A 4 17.71 -1.68 -11.60
N PRO A 5 16.41 -1.98 -11.46
CA PRO A 5 15.33 -1.46 -12.34
C PRO A 5 14.93 0.02 -12.14
N LEU A 6 15.74 0.84 -11.46
CA LEU A 6 15.44 2.25 -11.18
C LEU A 6 16.69 3.15 -11.30
N SER A 7 17.40 3.09 -12.43
CA SER A 7 18.39 4.13 -12.73
C SER A 7 17.70 5.38 -13.27
N SER A 8 17.53 6.36 -12.37
CA SER A 8 17.36 7.81 -12.58
C SER A 8 16.55 8.25 -13.81
N PHE A 9 15.28 8.58 -13.57
CA PHE A 9 14.53 9.55 -14.37
C PHE A 9 15.08 10.95 -14.08
N ASP A 10 15.99 11.45 -14.92
CA ASP A 10 16.36 12.87 -14.92
C ASP A 10 15.21 13.68 -15.52
N THR A 11 14.36 14.22 -14.65
CA THR A 11 13.35 15.22 -15.03
C THR A 11 14.00 16.59 -14.86
N SER A 12 14.83 16.99 -15.82
CA SER A 12 15.30 18.38 -15.91
C SER A 12 14.16 19.23 -16.44
N SER A 13 13.42 19.81 -15.48
CA SER A 13 12.48 20.90 -15.72
C SER A 13 13.25 22.06 -16.35
N SER A 14 12.91 22.40 -17.59
CA SER A 14 13.33 23.66 -18.21
C SER A 14 12.14 24.27 -18.91
N ASP A 15 11.97 25.56 -18.61
CA ASP A 15 10.78 26.36 -18.82
C ASP A 15 10.31 26.39 -20.27
N LEU A 16 9.02 26.19 -20.46
CA LEU A 16 8.34 26.52 -21.70
C LEU A 16 8.25 28.04 -21.81
N THR A 17 9.08 28.65 -22.65
CA THR A 17 8.77 29.90 -23.35
C THR A 17 9.78 30.15 -24.47
N SER A 18 9.40 29.85 -25.72
CA SER A 18 9.73 30.72 -26.85
C SER A 18 8.96 30.28 -28.09
N ILE A 19 7.82 30.92 -28.32
CA ILE A 19 7.30 31.17 -29.67
C ILE A 19 8.09 32.39 -30.18
N GLY A 20 8.86 32.22 -31.24
CA GLY A 20 9.62 33.30 -31.86
C GLY A 20 10.15 32.90 -33.23
N THR A 21 9.63 33.56 -34.27
CA THR A 21 10.03 33.52 -35.67
C THR A 21 11.41 34.17 -35.93
N THR A 22 11.92 33.95 -37.16
CA THR A 22 12.97 34.65 -37.94
C THR A 22 14.47 34.27 -37.77
N ASP A 23 14.98 33.63 -38.84
CA ASP A 23 16.02 34.11 -39.78
C ASP A 23 17.54 34.03 -39.49
N GLU A 24 18.27 33.61 -40.55
CA GLU A 24 19.71 33.69 -40.91
C GLU A 24 20.86 33.23 -39.96
N GLY A 25 21.80 32.44 -40.53
CA GLY A 25 23.25 32.69 -40.40
C GLY A 25 24.14 31.88 -39.41
N TYR A 26 24.91 30.93 -39.98
CA TYR A 26 26.28 30.42 -39.65
C TYR A 26 26.79 30.04 -38.23
N ASP A 27 27.28 28.78 -38.19
CA ASP A 27 28.51 28.22 -37.60
C ASP A 27 28.70 28.07 -36.06
N GLY A 28 29.21 26.88 -35.70
CA GLY A 28 30.03 26.69 -34.51
C GLY A 28 29.42 25.83 -33.40
N SER A 29 29.93 24.59 -33.30
CA SER A 29 29.83 23.66 -32.16
C SER A 29 28.75 22.58 -32.27
N SER A 30 29.16 21.41 -32.77
CA SER A 30 28.50 20.12 -32.51
C SER A 30 28.56 19.80 -31.02
N ILE A 31 27.71 20.44 -30.22
CA ILE A 31 27.19 19.81 -29.03
C ILE A 31 26.24 18.75 -29.59
N THR A 32 26.58 17.48 -29.39
CA THR A 32 25.66 16.36 -29.65
C THR A 32 24.45 16.55 -28.75
N SER A 33 23.47 17.31 -29.24
CA SER A 33 22.21 17.58 -28.58
C SER A 33 21.54 16.24 -28.38
N ALA A 34 21.60 15.71 -27.16
CA ALA A 34 20.77 14.59 -26.77
C ALA A 34 19.33 15.02 -27.07
N SER A 35 18.72 14.42 -28.09
CA SER A 35 17.36 14.73 -28.51
C SER A 35 16.46 14.50 -27.30
N THR A 36 16.03 15.57 -26.64
CA THR A 36 15.15 15.50 -25.49
C THR A 36 13.85 14.86 -25.98
N ILE A 37 13.60 13.62 -25.56
CA ILE A 37 12.40 12.90 -25.96
C ILE A 37 11.20 13.63 -25.35
N ILE A 38 10.45 14.32 -26.19
CA ILE A 38 9.21 14.99 -25.77
C ILE A 38 8.11 13.93 -25.73
N HIS A 39 7.82 13.43 -24.53
CA HIS A 39 6.69 12.54 -24.31
C HIS A 39 5.37 13.30 -24.48
N GLY A 40 4.38 12.66 -25.12
CA GLY A 40 3.05 13.26 -25.30
C GLY A 40 2.94 14.29 -26.43
N ALA A 41 3.95 14.42 -27.29
CA ALA A 41 3.93 15.37 -28.42
C ALA A 41 2.79 15.17 -29.43
N CYS A 42 2.16 13.98 -29.45
CA CYS A 42 1.02 13.66 -30.30
C CYS A 42 -0.35 13.87 -29.62
N LEU A 43 -0.39 14.32 -28.37
CA LEU A 43 -1.65 14.58 -27.67
C LEU A 43 -2.28 15.87 -28.19
N THR A 44 -3.56 15.79 -28.57
CA THR A 44 -4.36 16.97 -28.89
C THR A 44 -4.87 17.66 -27.63
N LEU A 45 -5.33 18.90 -27.74
CA LEU A 45 -5.99 19.60 -26.62
C LEU A 45 -7.21 18.82 -26.09
N SER A 46 -7.97 18.16 -26.98
CA SER A 46 -9.08 17.28 -26.59
C SER A 46 -8.60 16.07 -25.78
N ASP A 47 -7.46 15.49 -26.13
CA ASP A 47 -6.92 14.34 -25.40
C ASP A 47 -6.50 14.75 -23.99
N HIS A 48 -5.92 15.94 -23.85
CA HIS A 48 -5.56 16.50 -22.56
C HIS A 48 -6.81 16.67 -21.66
N ASP A 49 -7.89 17.24 -22.18
CA ASP A 49 -9.15 17.37 -21.43
C ASP A 49 -9.72 15.99 -21.01
N ARG A 50 -9.68 15.00 -21.90
CA ARG A 50 -10.10 13.63 -21.59
C ARG A 50 -9.23 12.98 -20.53
N ILE A 51 -7.92 13.23 -20.54
CA ILE A 51 -6.98 12.74 -19.51
C ILE A 51 -7.31 13.38 -18.16
N HIS A 52 -7.61 14.69 -18.10
CA HIS A 52 -8.02 15.35 -16.86
C HIS A 52 -9.30 14.74 -16.28
N VAL A 53 -10.31 14.53 -17.13
CA VAL A 53 -11.55 13.87 -16.73
C VAL A 53 -11.26 12.45 -16.23
N PHE A 54 -10.49 11.67 -16.99
CA PHE A 54 -10.11 10.31 -16.60
C PHE A 54 -9.37 10.28 -15.26
N MET A 55 -8.39 11.15 -15.05
CA MET A 55 -7.62 11.18 -13.81
C MET A 55 -8.51 11.51 -12.61
N ASN A 56 -9.44 12.46 -12.77
CA ASN A 56 -10.40 12.79 -11.73
C ASN A 56 -11.33 11.60 -11.41
N GLU A 57 -11.87 10.94 -12.43
CA GLU A 57 -12.72 9.77 -12.23
C GLU A 57 -11.95 8.57 -11.66
N PHE A 58 -10.72 8.34 -12.11
CA PHE A 58 -9.86 7.30 -11.60
C PHE A 58 -9.54 7.51 -10.12
N VAL A 59 -9.14 8.71 -9.73
CA VAL A 59 -8.82 9.02 -8.33
C VAL A 59 -10.05 8.87 -7.45
N THR A 60 -11.19 9.44 -7.86
CA THR A 60 -12.40 9.49 -7.02
C THR A 60 -13.18 8.18 -6.99
N LYS A 61 -13.30 7.47 -8.10
CA LYS A 61 -14.13 6.25 -8.24
C LYS A 61 -13.31 4.96 -8.24
N GLY A 62 -12.05 5.03 -8.64
CA GLY A 62 -11.15 3.88 -8.69
C GLY A 62 -10.29 3.78 -7.43
N LEU A 63 -9.32 4.69 -7.31
CA LEU A 63 -8.30 4.64 -6.27
C LEU A 63 -8.89 4.83 -4.88
N LEU A 64 -9.67 5.89 -4.66
CA LEU A 64 -10.25 6.18 -3.35
C LEU A 64 -11.16 5.04 -2.88
N LEU A 65 -12.06 4.58 -3.75
CA LEU A 65 -12.97 3.47 -3.45
C LEU A 65 -12.20 2.16 -3.15
N TRP A 66 -11.15 1.87 -3.92
CA TRP A 66 -10.28 0.71 -3.66
C TRP A 66 -9.64 0.82 -2.27
N VAL A 67 -9.11 1.99 -1.91
CA VAL A 67 -8.49 2.21 -0.59
C VAL A 67 -9.49 2.05 0.55
N GLU A 68 -10.67 2.64 0.45
CA GLU A 68 -11.72 2.49 1.45
C GLU A 68 -12.10 1.02 1.65
N THR A 69 -12.22 0.27 0.56
CA THR A 69 -12.51 -1.17 0.62
C THR A 69 -11.40 -1.95 1.30
N ASN A 70 -10.13 -1.69 0.95
CA ASN A 70 -8.98 -2.36 1.58
C ASN A 70 -8.87 -2.03 3.07
N LEU A 71 -9.07 -0.76 3.44
CA LEU A 71 -9.03 -0.34 4.84
C LEU A 71 -10.13 -1.02 5.66
N LYS A 72 -11.33 -1.14 5.09
CA LYS A 72 -12.43 -1.91 5.68
C LYS A 72 -12.05 -3.39 5.83
N THR A 73 -11.51 -4.03 4.80
CA THR A 73 -11.10 -5.44 4.85
C THR A 73 -10.04 -5.69 5.91
N PHE A 74 -8.99 -4.86 5.97
CA PHE A 74 -7.98 -4.98 7.02
C PHE A 74 -8.61 -4.78 8.41
N ASN A 75 -9.46 -3.77 8.58
CA ASN A 75 -10.09 -3.53 9.87
C ASN A 75 -11.05 -4.65 10.29
N GLU A 76 -11.76 -5.27 9.34
CA GLU A 76 -12.56 -6.47 9.57
C GLU A 76 -11.69 -7.66 9.97
N GLN A 77 -10.56 -7.90 9.32
CA GLN A 77 -9.63 -8.98 9.70
C GLN A 77 -9.10 -8.76 11.12
N ILE A 78 -8.71 -7.52 11.45
CA ILE A 78 -8.21 -7.09 12.75
C ILE A 78 -9.30 -7.20 13.85
N THR A 79 -10.55 -6.86 13.55
CA THR A 79 -11.65 -6.83 14.53
C THR A 79 -12.33 -8.19 14.69
N SER A 80 -12.63 -8.89 13.60
CA SER A 80 -13.35 -10.16 13.60
C SER A 80 -12.63 -11.24 14.43
N ARG A 81 -11.29 -11.20 14.47
CA ARG A 81 -10.48 -12.18 15.21
C ARG A 81 -10.27 -11.81 16.68
N ARG A 82 -10.46 -10.54 17.07
CA ARG A 82 -10.52 -10.12 18.48
C ARG A 82 -11.84 -10.50 19.18
N GLY A 83 -12.90 -10.82 18.42
CA GLY A 83 -14.25 -11.04 18.98
C GLY A 83 -14.86 -12.43 18.81
N LEU A 84 -14.35 -13.32 17.93
CA LEU A 84 -15.10 -14.53 17.53
C LEU A 84 -14.29 -15.84 17.56
N THR A 85 -13.32 -15.98 18.48
CA THR A 85 -12.68 -17.28 18.75
C THR A 85 -13.57 -18.29 19.50
N LYS A 86 -14.90 -18.07 19.57
CA LYS A 86 -15.78 -18.90 20.42
C LYS A 86 -17.12 -19.35 19.82
N PHE A 87 -17.26 -19.44 18.50
CA PHE A 87 -18.50 -19.98 17.90
C PHE A 87 -18.33 -21.18 16.95
N PHE A 88 -17.11 -21.72 16.77
CA PHE A 88 -16.90 -22.95 15.98
C PHE A 88 -15.98 -24.01 16.63
N SER A 89 -15.75 -23.95 17.94
CA SER A 89 -15.22 -25.09 18.71
C SER A 89 -16.30 -25.70 19.59
N MET A 90 -17.28 -26.33 18.94
CA MET A 90 -18.14 -27.29 19.61
C MET A 90 -17.40 -28.64 19.65
N PRO A 91 -17.13 -29.21 20.83
CA PRO A 91 -16.47 -30.52 20.92
C PRO A 91 -17.41 -31.58 20.34
N LYS A 92 -17.04 -32.20 19.22
CA LYS A 92 -17.67 -33.43 18.75
C LYS A 92 -17.26 -34.63 19.63
N LYS A 93 -17.60 -34.57 20.94
CA LYS A 93 -17.68 -35.73 21.83
C LYS A 93 -18.97 -35.62 22.64
N LEU A 94 -20.06 -35.98 21.99
CA LEU A 94 -21.34 -36.26 22.63
C LEU A 94 -21.77 -37.68 22.26
N PHE A 95 -20.92 -38.65 22.57
CA PHE A 95 -21.24 -40.05 22.90
C PHE A 95 -19.90 -40.77 23.11
N GLY A 96 -19.69 -41.38 24.27
CA GLY A 96 -18.54 -42.28 24.49
C GLY A 96 -17.79 -42.03 25.80
N SER A 97 -18.26 -42.70 26.84
CA SER A 97 -17.53 -43.04 28.07
C SER A 97 -16.10 -43.51 27.78
N SER A 98 -15.11 -42.92 28.46
CA SER A 98 -13.96 -43.60 29.07
C SER A 98 -12.82 -42.61 29.34
N THR A 99 -12.27 -42.76 30.54
CA THR A 99 -11.08 -42.15 31.14
C THR A 99 -9.88 -42.02 30.20
N THR A 100 -9.12 -40.93 30.34
CA THR A 100 -7.64 -40.82 30.44
C THR A 100 -7.07 -39.54 29.80
N THR A 101 -6.21 -38.89 30.59
CA THR A 101 -5.06 -38.08 30.19
C THR A 101 -5.31 -36.80 29.40
N ALA A 102 -5.37 -35.70 30.15
CA ALA A 102 -5.08 -34.36 29.66
C ALA A 102 -3.66 -34.32 29.06
N LYS A 103 -3.58 -34.22 27.73
CA LYS A 103 -2.42 -33.65 27.05
C LYS A 103 -2.82 -32.27 26.56
N ASN A 104 -2.21 -31.26 27.17
CA ASN A 104 -2.19 -29.88 26.70
C ASN A 104 -1.79 -29.87 25.22
N VAL A 105 -2.73 -29.58 24.33
CA VAL A 105 -2.41 -29.21 22.95
C VAL A 105 -1.91 -27.77 23.03
N PRO A 106 -0.66 -27.47 22.65
CA PRO A 106 -0.19 -26.10 22.63
C PRO A 106 -1.03 -25.34 21.59
N SER A 107 -1.74 -24.34 22.10
CA SER A 107 -2.35 -23.26 21.35
C SER A 107 -1.48 -22.88 20.15
N THR A 108 -1.95 -23.20 18.94
CA THR A 108 -1.42 -22.64 17.69
C THR A 108 -1.88 -21.18 17.59
N SER A 109 -1.38 -20.35 18.50
CA SER A 109 -1.62 -18.90 18.56
C SER A 109 -0.44 -18.12 17.98
N SER A 110 0.76 -18.71 17.89
CA SER A 110 1.97 -18.00 17.46
C SER A 110 2.03 -17.68 15.95
N THR A 111 1.34 -18.43 15.10
CA THR A 111 1.30 -18.12 13.65
C THR A 111 0.19 -17.14 13.25
N ASN A 112 -0.79 -16.89 14.13
CA ASN A 112 -1.88 -15.95 13.84
C ASN A 112 -1.59 -14.54 14.35
N LEU A 113 -0.88 -14.39 15.47
CA LEU A 113 -0.47 -13.07 15.99
C LEU A 113 0.46 -12.31 15.04
N THR A 114 1.31 -13.02 14.28
CA THR A 114 2.23 -12.39 13.32
C THR A 114 1.48 -11.80 12.13
N ASN A 115 0.39 -12.44 11.67
CA ASN A 115 -0.43 -11.92 10.58
C ASN A 115 -1.19 -10.64 11.00
N ASP A 116 -1.75 -10.62 12.22
CA ASP A 116 -2.45 -9.44 12.74
C ASP A 116 -1.54 -8.21 12.82
N SER A 117 -0.30 -8.37 13.27
CA SER A 117 0.66 -7.26 13.35
C SER A 117 0.99 -6.66 11.97
N ILE A 118 1.02 -7.51 10.93
CA ILE A 118 1.27 -7.10 9.55
C ILE A 118 0.03 -6.41 8.96
N GLU A 119 -1.17 -6.93 9.20
CA GLU A 119 -2.43 -6.32 8.74
C GLU A 119 -2.66 -4.95 9.39
N ILE A 120 -2.42 -4.81 10.70
CA ILE A 120 -2.48 -3.53 11.42
C ILE A 120 -1.47 -2.53 10.83
N ARG A 121 -0.25 -2.99 10.49
CA ARG A 121 0.76 -2.13 9.86
C ARG A 121 0.32 -1.67 8.46
N ARG A 122 -0.20 -2.59 7.64
CA ARG A 122 -0.72 -2.27 6.30
C ARG A 122 -1.87 -1.26 6.36
N ALA A 123 -2.78 -1.41 7.32
CA ALA A 123 -3.85 -0.45 7.55
C ALA A 123 -3.30 0.93 7.96
N GLY A 124 -2.29 0.96 8.83
CA GLY A 124 -1.59 2.18 9.22
C GLY A 124 -0.88 2.88 8.06
N ASP A 125 -0.13 2.14 7.25
CA ASP A 125 0.62 2.65 6.10
C ASP A 125 -0.33 3.24 5.05
N LEU A 126 -1.43 2.54 4.75
CA LEU A 126 -2.41 3.01 3.79
C LEU A 126 -3.12 4.28 4.27
N ALA A 127 -3.49 4.34 5.55
CA ALA A 127 -4.08 5.55 6.12
C ALA A 127 -3.12 6.73 6.15
N PHE A 128 -1.83 6.48 6.40
CA PHE A 128 -0.78 7.50 6.35
C PHE A 128 -0.65 8.11 4.94
N LEU A 129 -0.67 7.29 3.89
CA LEU A 129 -0.61 7.75 2.50
C LEU A 129 -1.79 8.67 2.12
N PHE A 130 -2.97 8.42 2.68
CA PHE A 130 -4.18 9.21 2.46
C PHE A 130 -4.39 10.32 3.50
N GLN A 131 -3.33 10.67 4.25
CA GLN A 131 -3.32 11.73 5.25
C GLN A 131 -4.33 11.54 6.40
N ASN A 132 -4.84 10.32 6.60
CA ASN A 132 -5.63 9.98 7.77
C ASN A 132 -4.69 9.61 8.94
N TYR A 133 -4.01 10.63 9.46
CA TYR A 133 -2.95 10.45 10.45
C TYR A 133 -3.45 9.97 11.81
N GLU A 134 -4.70 10.30 12.17
CA GLU A 134 -5.33 9.84 13.40
C GLU A 134 -5.50 8.32 13.37
N PHE A 135 -6.07 7.79 12.29
CA PHE A 135 -6.23 6.35 12.12
C PHE A 135 -4.88 5.63 12.02
N ALA A 136 -3.91 6.20 11.30
CA ALA A 136 -2.56 5.65 11.19
C ALA A 136 -1.88 5.54 12.56
N TYR A 137 -1.93 6.60 13.37
CA TYR A 137 -1.36 6.63 14.71
C TYR A 137 -1.94 5.51 15.59
N ASN A 138 -3.26 5.35 15.60
CA ASN A 138 -3.94 4.32 16.39
C ASN A 138 -3.48 2.90 16.00
N ASN A 139 -3.34 2.62 14.70
CA ASN A 139 -2.87 1.33 14.21
C ASN A 139 -1.39 1.08 14.58
N TYR A 140 -0.51 2.07 14.40
CA TYR A 140 0.90 1.91 14.79
C TYR A 140 1.07 1.71 16.29
N TYR A 141 0.30 2.44 17.11
CA TYR A 141 0.32 2.26 18.55
C TYR A 141 -0.15 0.86 18.96
N ALA A 142 -1.21 0.35 18.32
CA ALA A 142 -1.69 -1.01 18.53
C ALA A 142 -0.61 -2.05 18.14
N ALA A 143 0.01 -1.91 16.96
CA ALA A 143 1.08 -2.79 16.49
C ALA A 143 2.28 -2.78 17.44
N LYS A 144 2.68 -1.62 17.97
CA LYS A 144 3.78 -1.50 18.95
C LYS A 144 3.49 -2.28 20.23
N ARG A 145 2.29 -2.14 20.78
CA ARG A 145 1.89 -2.84 22.00
C ARG A 145 1.83 -4.36 21.79
N ASP A 146 1.37 -4.80 20.63
CA ASP A 146 1.30 -6.23 20.31
C ASP A 146 2.71 -6.84 20.12
N LEU A 147 3.66 -6.09 19.58
CA LEU A 147 5.07 -6.49 19.51
C LEU A 147 5.73 -6.61 20.91
N SER A 148 5.40 -5.69 21.83
CA SER A 148 5.89 -5.78 23.22
C SER A 148 5.30 -6.97 23.99
N ARG A 149 4.11 -7.45 23.62
CA ARG A 149 3.50 -8.65 24.22
C ARG A 149 4.17 -9.94 23.78
N ASP A 150 4.70 -9.97 22.56
CA ASP A 150 5.42 -11.13 22.02
C ASP A 150 6.80 -11.32 22.68
N GLN A 151 7.37 -10.25 23.24
CA GLN A 151 8.66 -10.30 23.96
C GLN A 151 8.53 -10.68 25.44
N ALA A 152 7.33 -11.00 25.95
CA ALA A 152 7.16 -11.42 27.33
C ALA A 152 7.74 -12.83 27.55
N PRO A 153 8.72 -13.02 28.46
CA PRO A 153 9.26 -14.35 28.73
C PRO A 153 8.16 -15.22 29.34
N THR A 154 7.76 -16.26 28.61
CA THR A 154 6.93 -17.33 29.15
C THR A 154 7.79 -18.16 30.10
N PHE A 155 7.62 -17.96 31.40
CA PHE A 155 8.16 -18.85 32.44
C PHE A 155 7.18 -19.98 32.74
#